data_AF-A0A962E7Q7-F1
#
_entry.id   AF-A0A962E7Q7-F1
#
_cell.length_a   1.000
_cell.length_b   1.000
_cell.length_c   1.000
_cell.angle_alpha   90.00
_cell.angle_beta   90.00
_cell.angle_gamma   90.00
#
_symmetry.space_group_name_H-M   'P 1'
#
loop_
_entity.id
_entity.type
_entity.pdbx_description
1 polymer ?
#
loop_
_entity_poly.entity_id
_entity_poly.type
_entity_poly.pdbx_seq_one_letter_code
_entity_poly.pdbx_strand_id
1 'polypeptide(L)'
;MALEITEEKAGEVRILALTGRLDTETAPDFELKAHDQFTEGDRHFVIDLSGIDYVSSAGLRVLLALAKQVDGAKGSMKLCGLASHVRQVFDLAGFSKLLNIQTTLKECIAAHDHADMDADKIAAMAKELLGDRADAAPVAAPTPSASPQMQSSAASLLGAPTVETKRTKPGIWARFMAWLRGE
;
A
#
# COMPACT_ATOMS: atom_id res chain seq x y z
N MET A 1 10.75 10.16 5.39
CA MET A 1 9.60 11.10 5.39
C MET A 1 8.38 10.28 5.73
N ALA A 2 7.52 10.76 6.63
CA ALA A 2 6.29 10.05 7.01
C ALA A 2 5.31 10.03 5.84
N LEU A 3 4.49 8.98 5.76
CA LEU A 3 3.37 8.91 4.83
C LEU A 3 2.21 9.74 5.38
N GLU A 4 1.69 10.65 4.58
CA GLU A 4 0.46 11.39 4.89
C GLU A 4 -0.71 10.78 4.12
N ILE A 5 -1.80 10.53 4.84
CA ILE A 5 -3.01 9.89 4.29
C ILE A 5 -4.16 10.87 4.51
N THR A 6 -4.70 11.39 3.42
CA THR A 6 -5.90 12.24 3.43
C THR A 6 -7.09 11.41 2.99
N GLU A 7 -8.17 11.50 3.76
CA GLU A 7 -9.37 10.71 3.57
C GLU A 7 -10.50 11.62 3.11
N GLU A 8 -11.08 11.34 1.94
CA GLU A 8 -12.22 12.09 1.40
C GLU A 8 -13.33 11.12 1.01
N LYS A 9 -14.59 11.54 1.13
CA LYS A 9 -15.74 10.73 0.74
C LYS A 9 -16.51 11.44 -0.37
N ALA A 10 -16.55 10.82 -1.54
CA ALA A 10 -17.30 11.28 -2.70
C ALA A 10 -18.47 10.30 -2.95
N GLY A 11 -19.59 10.55 -2.26
CA GLY A 11 -20.76 9.66 -2.33
C GLY A 11 -20.48 8.29 -1.71
N GLU A 12 -20.56 7.23 -2.51
CA GLU A 12 -20.28 5.84 -2.09
C GLU A 12 -18.80 5.47 -2.22
N VAL A 13 -17.98 6.37 -2.78
CA VAL A 13 -16.56 6.16 -3.03
C VAL A 13 -15.73 6.82 -1.93
N ARG A 14 -14.87 6.02 -1.28
CA ARG A 14 -13.83 6.47 -0.37
C ARG A 14 -12.55 6.77 -1.14
N ILE A 15 -12.08 8.01 -1.04
CA ILE A 15 -10.84 8.46 -1.65
C ILE A 15 -9.77 8.51 -0.56
N LEU A 16 -8.64 7.84 -0.78
CA LEU A 16 -7.46 7.86 0.08
C LEU A 16 -6.31 8.47 -0.72
N ALA A 17 -6.00 9.75 -0.47
CA ALA A 17 -4.89 10.42 -1.10
C ALA A 17 -3.62 10.24 -0.28
N LEU A 18 -2.60 9.64 -0.89
CA LEU A 18 -1.33 9.29 -0.26
C LEU A 18 -0.25 10.25 -0.73
N THR A 19 0.50 10.81 0.22
CA THR A 19 1.64 11.69 -0.06
C THR A 19 2.89 11.20 0.67
N GLY A 20 4.03 11.15 -0.03
CA GLY A 20 5.31 10.71 0.48
C GLY A 20 5.75 9.37 -0.12
N ARG A 21 6.06 8.39 0.74
CA ARG A 21 6.62 7.09 0.33
C ARG A 21 5.79 5.95 0.88
N LEU A 22 5.52 4.95 0.04
CA LEU A 22 4.82 3.73 0.44
C LEU A 22 5.82 2.56 0.45
N ASP A 23 6.41 2.30 1.60
CA ASP A 23 7.47 1.31 1.79
C ASP A 23 7.22 0.41 3.02
N THR A 24 8.21 -0.38 3.42
CA THR A 24 8.08 -1.29 4.57
C THR A 24 7.77 -0.59 5.89
N GLU A 25 8.14 0.68 6.04
CA GLU A 25 7.91 1.46 7.25
C GLU A 25 6.50 2.05 7.26
N THR A 26 6.02 2.53 6.12
CA THR A 26 4.75 3.27 6.03
C THR A 26 3.56 2.45 5.53
N ALA A 27 3.80 1.31 4.89
CA ALA A 27 2.75 0.41 4.42
C ALA A 27 1.83 -0.10 5.55
N PRO A 28 2.31 -0.44 6.76
CA PRO A 28 1.44 -0.85 7.87
C PRO A 28 0.45 0.24 8.31
N ASP A 29 0.85 1.51 8.33
CA ASP A 29 -0.04 2.63 8.67
C ASP A 29 -1.14 2.79 7.63
N PHE A 30 -0.80 2.71 6.34
CA PHE A 30 -1.79 2.73 5.26
C PHE A 30 -2.74 1.54 5.33
N GLU A 31 -2.21 0.35 5.61
CA GLU A 31 -2.99 -0.87 5.77
C GLU A 31 -4.05 -0.74 6.87
N LEU A 32 -3.66 -0.25 8.04
CA LEU A 32 -4.57 -0.03 9.17
C LEU A 32 -5.66 0.98 8.79
N LYS A 33 -5.28 2.10 8.18
CA LYS A 33 -6.24 3.13 7.75
C LYS A 33 -7.24 2.63 6.72
N ALA A 34 -6.77 1.93 5.69
CA ALA A 34 -7.65 1.37 4.69
C ALA A 34 -8.55 0.27 5.28
N HIS A 35 -8.04 -0.51 6.24
CA HIS A 35 -8.83 -1.51 6.97
C HIS A 35 -9.95 -0.87 7.77
N ASP A 36 -9.66 0.19 8.53
CA ASP A 36 -10.64 0.88 9.35
C ASP A 36 -11.82 1.36 8.48
N GLN A 37 -11.52 2.03 7.36
CA GLN A 37 -12.54 2.48 6.39
C GLN A 37 -13.35 1.31 5.80
N PHE A 38 -12.70 0.18 5.51
CA PHE A 38 -13.40 -1.00 5.05
C PHE A 38 -14.33 -1.59 6.13
N THR A 39 -13.90 -1.59 7.40
CA THR A 39 -14.73 -2.06 8.52
C THR A 39 -15.90 -1.12 8.82
N GLU A 40 -15.76 0.17 8.53
CA GLU A 40 -16.85 1.16 8.60
C GLU A 40 -17.95 0.92 7.54
N GLY A 41 -17.69 0.05 6.57
CA GLY A 41 -18.66 -0.38 5.57
C GLY A 41 -18.42 0.19 4.18
N ASP A 42 -17.36 0.98 3.97
CA ASP A 42 -17.01 1.43 2.64
C ASP A 42 -16.58 0.23 1.77
N ARG A 43 -17.01 0.26 0.51
CA ARG A 43 -16.78 -0.82 -0.48
C ARG A 43 -16.13 -0.33 -1.76
N HIS A 44 -16.22 0.97 -2.06
CA HIS A 44 -15.59 1.54 -3.24
C HIS A 44 -14.42 2.42 -2.80
N PHE A 45 -13.21 2.06 -3.22
CA PHE A 45 -11.98 2.74 -2.84
C PHE A 45 -11.28 3.32 -4.07
N VAL A 46 -10.84 4.56 -3.96
CA VAL A 46 -9.97 5.24 -4.90
C VAL A 46 -8.72 5.64 -4.14
N ILE A 47 -7.58 5.08 -4.53
CA ILE A 47 -6.30 5.44 -3.94
C ILE A 47 -5.61 6.42 -4.88
N ASP A 48 -5.44 7.66 -4.42
CA ASP A 48 -4.67 8.65 -5.16
C ASP A 48 -3.19 8.56 -4.78
N LEU A 49 -2.38 8.16 -5.76
CA LEU A 49 -0.94 8.00 -5.66
C LEU A 49 -0.18 9.19 -6.28
N SER A 50 -0.87 10.29 -6.59
CA SER A 50 -0.28 11.52 -7.14
C SER A 50 0.83 12.12 -6.28
N GLY A 51 0.72 11.98 -4.95
CA GLY A 51 1.73 12.43 -4.00
C GLY A 51 2.78 11.37 -3.66
N ILE A 52 2.76 10.18 -4.29
CA ILE A 52 3.70 9.11 -3.98
C ILE A 52 4.93 9.14 -4.88
N ASP A 53 6.08 9.40 -4.28
CA ASP A 53 7.38 9.47 -4.96
C ASP A 53 8.10 8.12 -4.99
N TYR A 54 7.64 7.13 -4.21
CA TYR A 54 8.28 5.82 -4.15
C TYR A 54 7.32 4.75 -3.63
N VAL A 55 7.34 3.59 -4.28
CA VAL A 55 6.61 2.39 -3.84
C VAL A 55 7.58 1.21 -3.79
N SER A 56 7.65 0.51 -2.67
CA SER A 56 8.40 -0.75 -2.54
C SER A 56 7.51 -1.99 -2.73
N SER A 57 8.14 -3.16 -2.72
CA SER A 57 7.48 -4.48 -2.57
C SER A 57 6.39 -4.47 -1.49
N ALA A 58 6.68 -3.93 -0.31
CA ALA A 58 5.73 -3.81 0.80
C ALA A 58 4.51 -2.95 0.47
N GLY A 59 4.72 -1.81 -0.21
CA GLY A 59 3.62 -0.96 -0.65
C GLY A 59 2.71 -1.63 -1.67
N LEU A 60 3.30 -2.30 -2.67
CA LEU A 60 2.55 -3.07 -3.66
C LEU A 60 1.72 -4.17 -3.01
N ARG A 61 2.28 -4.87 -2.03
CA ARG A 61 1.60 -5.93 -1.28
C ARG A 61 0.36 -5.43 -0.54
N VAL A 62 0.46 -4.30 0.16
CA VAL A 62 -0.69 -3.73 0.88
C VAL A 62 -1.79 -3.29 -0.10
N LEU A 63 -1.42 -2.71 -1.25
CA LEU A 63 -2.39 -2.34 -2.30
C LEU A 63 -3.11 -3.57 -2.86
N LEU A 64 -2.40 -4.67 -3.12
CA LEU A 64 -2.99 -5.92 -3.61
C LEU A 64 -3.88 -6.59 -2.55
N ALA A 65 -3.46 -6.56 -1.28
CA ALA A 65 -4.24 -7.12 -0.19
C ALA A 65 -5.56 -6.35 0.00
N LEU A 66 -5.51 -5.02 -0.08
CA LEU A 66 -6.69 -4.17 -0.05
C LEU A 66 -7.61 -4.44 -1.25
N ALA A 67 -7.06 -4.45 -2.46
CA ALA A 67 -7.80 -4.71 -3.70
C ALA A 67 -8.61 -6.01 -3.60
N LYS A 68 -7.97 -7.06 -3.11
CA LYS A 68 -8.59 -8.37 -2.95
C LYS A 68 -9.63 -8.42 -1.83
N GLN A 69 -9.40 -7.72 -0.72
CA GLN A 69 -10.37 -7.62 0.36
C GLN A 69 -11.64 -6.89 -0.11
N VAL A 70 -11.46 -5.84 -0.90
CA VAL A 70 -12.54 -5.07 -1.51
C VAL A 70 -13.30 -5.91 -2.53
N ASP A 71 -12.61 -6.63 -3.42
CA ASP A 71 -13.21 -7.54 -4.40
C ASP A 71 -14.03 -8.66 -3.73
N GLY A 72 -13.50 -9.30 -2.69
CA GLY A 72 -14.24 -10.31 -1.92
C GLY A 72 -15.50 -9.80 -1.24
N ALA A 73 -15.60 -8.49 -0.99
CA ALA A 73 -16.80 -7.83 -0.48
C ALA A 73 -17.72 -7.27 -1.57
N LYS A 74 -17.48 -7.64 -2.84
CA LYS A 74 -18.14 -7.08 -4.02
C LYS A 74 -18.03 -5.56 -4.12
N GLY A 75 -16.89 -5.03 -3.70
CA GLY A 75 -16.53 -3.63 -3.85
C GLY A 75 -15.72 -3.37 -5.11
N SER A 76 -15.20 -2.15 -5.26
CA SER A 76 -14.31 -1.79 -6.35
C SER A 76 -13.11 -1.01 -5.82
N MET A 77 -11.89 -1.35 -6.24
CA MET A 77 -10.70 -0.56 -5.94
C MET A 77 -10.07 0.00 -7.22
N LYS A 78 -9.72 1.28 -7.19
CA LYS A 78 -9.04 1.98 -8.29
C LYS A 78 -7.84 2.75 -7.79
N LEU A 79 -6.85 2.90 -8.66
CA LEU A 79 -5.68 3.74 -8.41
C LEU A 79 -5.71 4.91 -9.38
N CYS A 80 -5.45 6.12 -8.91
CA CYS A 80 -5.22 7.29 -9.77
C CYS A 80 -3.87 7.96 -9.49
N GLY A 81 -3.46 8.80 -10.44
CA GLY A 81 -2.37 9.74 -10.21
C GLY A 81 -0.98 9.12 -10.15
N LEU A 82 -0.77 7.89 -10.61
CA LEU A 82 0.57 7.28 -10.55
C LEU A 82 1.59 8.13 -11.33
N ALA A 83 2.65 8.57 -10.63
CA ALA A 83 3.82 9.15 -11.28
C ALA A 83 4.43 8.14 -12.28
N SER A 84 5.05 8.63 -13.34
CA SER A 84 5.53 7.80 -14.45
C SER A 84 6.49 6.69 -14.00
N HIS A 85 7.35 6.95 -13.02
CA HIS A 85 8.26 5.93 -12.48
C HIS A 85 7.52 4.88 -11.64
N VAL A 86 6.49 5.27 -10.86
CA VAL A 86 5.66 4.33 -10.10
C VAL A 86 4.90 3.45 -11.08
N ARG A 87 4.32 4.05 -12.12
CA ARG A 87 3.61 3.33 -13.16
C ARG A 87 4.51 2.28 -13.85
N GLN A 88 5.76 2.61 -14.14
CA GLN A 88 6.73 1.63 -14.69
C GLN A 88 6.97 0.45 -13.76
N VAL A 89 7.06 0.66 -12.44
CA VAL A 89 7.20 -0.43 -11.46
C VAL A 89 5.96 -1.33 -11.49
N PHE A 90 4.76 -0.76 -11.58
CA PHE A 90 3.52 -1.53 -11.69
C PHE A 90 3.41 -2.28 -13.03
N ASP A 91 3.80 -1.66 -14.13
CA ASP A 91 3.78 -2.29 -15.46
C ASP A 91 4.79 -3.44 -15.54
N LEU A 92 6.01 -3.24 -15.02
CA LEU A 92 7.06 -4.26 -14.99
C LEU A 92 6.69 -5.45 -14.10
N ALA A 93 6.04 -5.18 -12.96
CA ALA A 93 5.50 -6.22 -12.09
C ALA A 93 4.22 -6.87 -12.63
N GLY A 94 3.66 -6.37 -13.74
CA GLY A 94 2.41 -6.88 -14.34
C GLY A 94 1.13 -6.48 -13.60
N PHE A 95 1.20 -5.59 -12.62
CA PHE A 95 0.08 -5.19 -11.77
C PHE A 95 -0.89 -4.23 -12.43
N SER A 96 -0.46 -3.47 -13.42
CA SER A 96 -1.33 -2.49 -14.09
C SER A 96 -2.50 -3.11 -14.84
N LYS A 97 -2.49 -4.41 -15.09
CA LYS A 97 -3.60 -5.15 -15.71
C LYS A 97 -4.59 -5.70 -14.69
N LEU A 98 -4.18 -5.85 -13.43
CA LEU A 98 -4.99 -6.38 -12.34
C LEU A 98 -5.62 -5.26 -11.51
N LEU A 99 -4.87 -4.17 -11.34
CA LEU A 99 -5.34 -2.99 -10.64
C LEU A 99 -5.93 -2.03 -11.66
N ASN A 100 -7.11 -1.50 -11.38
CA ASN A 100 -7.80 -0.59 -12.28
C ASN A 100 -7.17 0.81 -12.14
N ILE A 101 -6.13 1.08 -12.93
CA ILE A 101 -5.32 2.30 -12.86
C ILE A 101 -5.82 3.33 -13.86
N GLN A 102 -6.33 4.46 -13.37
CA GLN A 102 -6.71 5.61 -14.17
C GLN A 102 -5.71 6.76 -14.02
N THR A 103 -5.74 7.68 -14.97
CA THR A 103 -4.83 8.83 -14.95
C THR A 103 -5.35 9.91 -14.00
N THR A 104 -6.67 10.15 -13.97
CA THR A 104 -7.26 11.24 -13.18
C THR A 104 -8.19 10.76 -12.06
N LEU A 105 -8.23 11.52 -10.97
CA LEU A 105 -9.16 11.27 -9.86
C LEU A 105 -10.62 11.27 -10.33
N LYS A 106 -10.96 12.16 -11.27
CA LYS A 106 -12.30 12.27 -11.83
C LYS A 106 -12.75 10.99 -12.55
N GLU A 107 -11.85 10.34 -13.30
CA GLU A 107 -12.13 9.06 -13.96
C GLU A 107 -12.26 7.90 -12.96
N CYS A 108 -11.49 7.94 -11.87
CA CYS A 108 -11.61 6.97 -10.79
C CYS A 108 -12.97 7.06 -10.09
N ILE A 109 -13.48 8.27 -9.84
CA ILE A 109 -14.78 8.48 -9.16
C ILE A 109 -15.95 8.19 -10.11
N ALA A 110 -15.81 8.51 -11.40
CA ALA A 110 -16.91 8.42 -12.38
C ALA A 110 -17.40 6.99 -12.64
N ALA A 111 -16.56 5.98 -12.43
CA ALA A 111 -16.94 4.59 -12.59
C ALA A 111 -16.67 3.86 -11.27
N HIS A 112 -17.72 3.47 -10.55
CA HIS A 112 -17.62 2.69 -9.30
C HIS A 112 -18.34 1.34 -9.42
N ASP A 113 -18.65 0.93 -10.66
CA ASP A 113 -19.21 -0.39 -10.95
C ASP A 113 -18.23 -1.50 -10.51
N HIS A 114 -18.78 -2.66 -10.13
CA HIS A 114 -18.00 -3.80 -9.68
C HIS A 114 -17.14 -4.31 -10.84
N ALA A 115 -15.89 -3.86 -10.88
CA ALA A 115 -14.87 -4.45 -11.72
C ALA A 115 -14.45 -5.74 -11.02
N ASP A 116 -14.79 -6.89 -11.60
CA ASP A 116 -14.32 -8.20 -11.15
C ASP A 116 -12.79 -8.20 -11.23
N MET A 117 -12.14 -7.94 -10.10
CA MET A 117 -10.69 -7.82 -10.03
C MET A 117 -10.14 -9.23 -9.79
N ASP A 118 -10.11 -10.08 -10.83
CA ASP A 118 -9.58 -11.45 -10.88
C ASP A 118 -8.77 -11.86 -9.62
N ALA A 119 -9.47 -12.17 -8.52
CA ALA A 119 -8.85 -12.23 -7.19
C ALA A 119 -7.84 -13.36 -7.07
N ASP A 120 -8.07 -14.44 -7.82
CA ASP A 120 -7.17 -15.58 -7.96
C ASP A 120 -5.84 -15.18 -8.61
N LYS A 121 -5.86 -14.29 -9.62
CA LYS A 121 -4.64 -13.78 -10.26
C LYS A 121 -3.90 -12.83 -9.33
N ILE A 122 -4.61 -11.95 -8.63
CA ILE A 122 -4.02 -11.06 -7.63
C ILE A 122 -3.28 -11.88 -6.56
N ALA A 123 -3.89 -12.97 -6.09
CA ALA A 123 -3.28 -13.85 -5.11
C ALA A 123 -2.06 -14.62 -5.64
N ALA A 124 -2.16 -15.18 -6.84
CA ALA A 124 -1.06 -15.92 -7.46
C ALA A 124 0.15 -15.01 -7.70
N MET A 125 -0.08 -13.81 -8.24
CA MET A 125 0.99 -12.84 -8.48
C MET A 125 1.57 -12.30 -7.18
N ALA A 126 0.73 -12.00 -6.20
CA ALA A 126 1.23 -11.62 -4.89
C ALA A 126 2.16 -12.72 -4.34
N LYS A 127 1.72 -13.99 -4.37
CA LYS A 127 2.53 -15.15 -3.95
C LYS A 127 3.86 -15.25 -4.69
N GLU A 128 3.87 -15.03 -6.00
CA GLU A 128 5.07 -15.07 -6.85
C GLU A 128 6.05 -13.95 -6.52
N LEU A 129 5.55 -12.73 -6.32
CA LEU A 129 6.36 -11.57 -5.90
C LEU A 129 6.79 -11.61 -4.42
N LEU A 130 6.26 -12.58 -3.66
CA LEU A 130 6.45 -12.70 -2.22
C LEU A 130 7.24 -13.91 -1.75
N GLY A 131 7.55 -14.87 -2.62
CA GLY A 131 8.16 -16.13 -2.23
C GLY A 131 9.34 -15.97 -1.27
N ASP A 132 9.18 -16.52 -0.04
CA ASP A 132 10.08 -16.69 1.13
C ASP A 132 11.11 -15.61 1.52
N ARG A 133 11.30 -14.55 0.74
CA ARG A 133 12.23 -13.45 1.02
C ARG A 133 11.46 -12.14 1.03
N ALA A 134 10.97 -11.79 2.21
CA ALA A 134 10.73 -10.40 2.56
C ALA A 134 12.08 -9.66 2.51
N ASP A 135 12.31 -9.03 1.35
CA ASP A 135 13.22 -7.90 1.14
C ASP A 135 14.73 -8.20 1.14
N ALA A 136 15.26 -8.46 -0.06
CA ALA A 136 16.60 -8.03 -0.44
C ALA A 136 16.46 -6.71 -1.23
N ALA A 137 16.93 -5.61 -0.64
CA ALA A 137 16.88 -4.23 -1.15
C ALA A 137 17.67 -3.99 -2.47
N PRO A 138 17.78 -2.76 -2.99
CA PRO A 138 16.75 -1.84 -3.48
C PRO A 138 16.92 -1.60 -5.00
N VAL A 139 15.83 -1.38 -5.74
CA VAL A 139 15.92 -0.80 -7.09
C VAL A 139 15.74 0.72 -7.02
N ALA A 140 16.86 1.41 -7.23
CA ALA A 140 17.04 2.80 -7.65
C ALA A 140 16.23 3.91 -6.93
N ALA A 141 16.86 4.54 -5.95
CA ALA A 141 16.64 5.97 -5.67
C ALA A 141 17.63 6.81 -6.50
N PRO A 142 17.23 7.93 -7.13
CA PRO A 142 18.20 8.92 -7.58
C PRO A 142 18.71 9.69 -6.36
N THR A 143 20.03 9.70 -6.19
CA THR A 143 20.78 10.54 -5.25
C THR A 143 20.40 12.02 -5.38
N PRO A 144 20.50 12.77 -4.26
CA PRO A 144 21.38 13.93 -4.31
C PRO A 144 22.54 13.79 -3.31
N SER A 145 23.69 14.26 -3.80
CA SER A 145 24.99 14.39 -3.15
C SER A 145 24.93 15.04 -1.76
N ALA A 146 25.51 14.37 -0.76
CA ALA A 146 26.17 15.02 0.37
C ALA A 146 27.25 14.07 0.94
N SER A 147 28.48 14.57 1.02
CA SER A 147 29.71 13.86 1.35
C SER A 147 29.75 13.25 2.77
N PRO A 148 30.64 12.27 3.03
CA PRO A 148 30.66 11.50 4.27
C PRO A 148 31.62 12.12 5.30
N GLN A 149 31.14 12.45 6.50
CA GLN A 149 32.02 12.68 7.66
C GLN A 149 31.36 12.27 8.98
N MET A 150 31.94 11.23 9.58
CA MET A 150 32.18 10.97 11.01
C MET A 150 31.19 11.51 12.06
N GLN A 151 30.65 10.58 12.87
CA GLN A 151 30.64 10.53 14.36
C GLN A 151 29.61 9.45 14.75
N SER A 152 29.95 8.20 15.10
CA SER A 152 30.63 7.75 16.33
C SER A 152 30.15 8.44 17.61
N SER A 153 29.50 7.63 18.45
CA SER A 153 29.39 7.74 19.92
C SER A 153 28.34 8.71 20.49
N ALA A 154 27.24 8.15 21.02
CA ALA A 154 26.62 8.54 22.31
C ALA A 154 25.29 7.82 22.55
N ALA A 155 25.32 6.52 22.88
CA ALA A 155 24.14 5.83 23.43
C ALA A 155 24.53 5.09 24.71
N SER A 156 24.82 5.87 25.74
CA SER A 156 24.78 5.44 27.13
C SER A 156 24.19 6.61 27.92
N LEU A 157 23.24 6.28 28.80
CA LEU A 157 22.52 7.19 29.70
C LEU A 157 21.34 7.93 29.06
N LEU A 158 20.15 7.33 29.12
CA LEU A 158 18.93 7.91 29.70
C LEU A 158 17.81 6.87 29.61
N GLY A 159 17.18 6.57 30.74
CA GLY A 159 16.15 5.55 30.86
C GLY A 159 14.95 5.82 29.97
N ALA A 160 14.62 4.85 29.11
CA ALA A 160 13.38 4.85 28.36
C ALA A 160 12.26 4.25 29.22
N PRO A 161 11.08 4.89 29.34
CA PRO A 161 9.90 4.24 29.88
C PRO A 161 9.43 3.18 28.89
N THR A 162 9.15 1.99 29.41
CA THR A 162 8.57 0.86 28.70
C THR A 162 7.25 1.28 28.06
N VAL A 163 7.25 1.50 26.74
CA VAL A 163 6.00 1.66 25.98
C VAL A 163 5.35 0.28 25.90
N GLU A 164 4.24 0.17 26.61
CA GLU A 164 3.36 -0.98 26.67
C GLU A 164 2.85 -1.32 25.27
N THR A 165 3.33 -2.44 24.72
CA THR A 165 2.91 -3.01 23.45
C THR A 165 1.42 -3.37 23.53
N LYS A 166 0.54 -2.48 23.08
CA LYS A 166 -0.86 -2.79 22.80
C LYS A 166 -0.87 -3.98 21.82
N ARG A 167 -1.42 -5.11 22.28
CA ARG A 167 -1.80 -6.26 21.42
C ARG A 167 -2.61 -5.74 20.23
N THR A 168 -1.97 -5.66 19.06
CA THR A 168 -2.65 -5.36 17.81
C THR A 168 -3.26 -6.65 17.27
N LYS A 169 -4.51 -6.55 16.81
CA LYS A 169 -5.18 -7.61 16.04
C LYS A 169 -4.27 -7.96 14.83
N PRO A 170 -4.27 -9.21 14.34
CA PRO A 170 -3.46 -9.56 13.18
C PRO A 170 -3.80 -8.63 12.02
N GLY A 171 -2.81 -7.87 11.54
CA GLY A 171 -2.95 -6.99 10.39
C GLY A 171 -3.48 -7.77 9.18
N ILE A 172 -4.01 -7.05 8.20
CA ILE A 172 -4.36 -7.59 6.88
C ILE A 172 -3.21 -8.45 6.37
N TRP A 173 -1.94 -8.09 6.60
CA TRP A 173 -0.79 -8.92 6.21
C TRP A 173 -0.75 -10.32 6.84
N ALA A 174 -0.95 -10.44 8.15
CA ALA A 174 -0.95 -11.72 8.83
C ALA A 174 -2.13 -12.59 8.36
N ARG A 175 -3.29 -11.96 8.11
CA ARG A 175 -4.47 -12.61 7.55
C ARG A 175 -4.29 -12.99 6.10
N PHE A 176 -3.62 -12.16 5.31
CA PHE A 176 -3.28 -12.39 3.92
C PHE A 176 -2.29 -13.54 3.78
N MET A 177 -1.30 -13.63 4.68
CA MET A 177 -0.36 -14.75 4.71
C MET A 177 -1.01 -16.06 5.18
N ALA A 178 -1.92 -16.02 6.16
CA ALA A 178 -2.74 -17.18 6.54
C ALA A 178 -3.60 -17.64 5.37
N TRP A 179 -4.24 -16.68 4.71
CA TRP A 179 -5.06 -16.93 3.53
C TRP A 179 -4.26 -17.47 2.33
N LEU A 180 -3.04 -16.98 2.06
CA LEU A 180 -2.13 -17.52 1.04
C LEU A 180 -1.69 -18.96 1.31
N ARG A 181 -1.68 -19.36 2.59
CA ARG A 181 -1.42 -20.73 3.02
C ARG A 181 -2.68 -21.62 2.97
N GLY A 182 -3.84 -21.06 2.64
CA GLY A 182 -5.12 -21.77 2.61
C GLY A 182 -5.71 -22.04 4.01
N GLU A 183 -5.35 -21.22 5.01
CA GLU A 183 -5.88 -21.26 6.38
C GLU A 183 -7.17 -20.44 6.56
#